data_AF-D0MVV8-F1
#
_entry.id   AF-D0MVV8-F1
#
_cell.length_a   1.000
_cell.length_b   1.000
_cell.length_c   1.000
_cell.angle_alpha   90.00
_cell.angle_beta   90.00
_cell.angle_gamma   90.00
#
_symmetry.space_group_name_H-M   'P 1'
#
loop_
_entity.id
_entity.type
_entity.pdbx_description
1 polymer ?
#
loop_
_entity_poly.entity_id
_entity_poly.type
_entity_poly.pdbx_seq_one_letter_code
_entity_poly.pdbx_strand_id
1 'polypeptide(L)'
;MYHVQVPLSQQFQAQYQAPKRKIGIYSPAERRERLKRFHEKRKLRVYHKRVKYDCRKRLANSCPRVKGRFVRKTEFLQAKESSSTSSPATSESTSSTEDCLH
;
A
#
# COMPACT_ATOMS: atom_id res chain seq x y z
N MET A 1 17.92 -27.55 54.91
CA MET A 1 16.68 -26.75 54.74
C MET A 1 16.81 -25.98 53.44
N TYR A 2 16.31 -26.52 52.32
CA TYR A 2 16.50 -25.93 51.00
C TYR A 2 15.52 -24.76 50.80
N HIS A 3 16.05 -23.58 50.46
CA HIS A 3 15.27 -22.44 50.04
C HIS A 3 14.87 -22.63 48.57
N VAL A 4 13.57 -22.76 48.30
CA VAL A 4 13.03 -22.94 46.95
C VAL A 4 12.82 -21.57 46.33
N GLN A 5 13.70 -21.17 45.41
CA GLN A 5 13.47 -19.99 44.56
C GLN A 5 12.41 -20.33 43.51
N VAL A 6 11.18 -19.83 43.74
CA VAL A 6 10.08 -19.90 42.78
C VAL A 6 10.44 -19.01 41.58
N PRO A 7 10.36 -19.50 40.34
CA PRO A 7 10.71 -18.71 39.16
C PRO A 7 9.82 -17.47 39.05
N LEU A 8 10.43 -16.32 38.76
CA LEU A 8 9.77 -15.00 38.64
C LEU A 8 8.60 -14.98 37.63
N SER A 9 8.50 -16.00 36.77
CA SER A 9 7.42 -16.17 35.79
C SER A 9 6.06 -16.46 36.44
N GLN A 10 6.04 -17.00 37.66
CA GLN A 10 4.80 -17.42 38.33
C GLN A 10 4.19 -16.34 39.23
N GLN A 11 4.98 -15.34 39.64
CA GLN A 11 4.51 -14.21 40.45
C GLN A 11 3.69 -13.19 39.65
N PHE A 12 3.90 -13.12 38.33
CA PHE A 12 3.24 -12.12 37.49
C PHE A 12 1.82 -12.50 37.06
N GLN A 13 1.42 -13.77 37.21
CA GLN A 13 0.09 -14.24 36.77
C GLN A 13 -1.02 -13.92 37.79
N ALA A 14 -0.68 -13.72 39.07
CA ALA A 14 -1.66 -13.67 40.16
C ALA A 14 -2.47 -12.35 40.25
N GLN A 15 -2.14 -11.32 39.47
CA GLN A 15 -2.75 -9.98 39.62
C GLN A 15 -3.30 -9.37 38.32
N TYR A 16 -3.61 -10.18 37.31
CA TYR A 16 -4.37 -9.71 36.15
C TYR A 16 -5.87 -9.67 36.44
N GLN A 17 -6.30 -8.82 37.38
CA GLN A 17 -7.72 -8.47 37.47
C GLN A 17 -8.12 -7.80 36.16
N ALA A 18 -9.03 -8.41 35.40
CA ALA A 18 -9.59 -7.79 34.21
C ALA A 18 -10.12 -6.39 34.59
N PRO A 19 -9.76 -5.33 33.83
CA PRO A 19 -10.13 -3.98 34.19
C PRO A 19 -11.65 -3.90 34.28
N LYS A 20 -12.23 -3.63 35.46
CA LYS A 20 -13.69 -3.62 35.65
C LYS A 20 -14.36 -2.36 35.08
N ARG A 21 -13.56 -1.33 34.78
CA ARG A 21 -14.02 -0.06 34.21
C ARG A 21 -14.37 -0.21 32.74
N LYS A 22 -15.58 0.18 32.38
CA LYS A 22 -15.98 0.37 30.99
C LYS A 22 -15.19 1.53 30.40
N ILE A 23 -14.79 1.42 29.13
CA ILE A 23 -14.11 2.51 28.41
C ILE A 23 -15.05 2.97 27.31
N GLY A 24 -15.66 4.15 27.51
CA GLY A 24 -16.81 4.58 26.71
C GLY A 24 -17.97 3.60 26.85
N ILE A 25 -18.65 3.31 25.75
CA ILE A 25 -19.81 2.40 25.70
C ILE A 25 -19.45 0.91 25.87
N TYR A 26 -18.17 0.53 25.83
CA TYR A 26 -17.77 -0.87 25.74
C TYR A 26 -17.41 -1.48 27.09
N SER A 27 -17.85 -2.72 27.29
CA SER A 27 -17.37 -3.55 28.38
C SER A 27 -15.90 -3.94 28.20
N PRO A 28 -15.19 -4.31 29.28
CA PRO A 28 -13.80 -4.75 29.21
C PRO A 28 -13.60 -5.97 28.30
N ALA A 29 -14.59 -6.87 28.23
CA ALA A 29 -14.56 -8.03 27.34
C ALA A 29 -14.75 -7.62 25.87
N GLU A 30 -15.75 -6.82 25.56
CA GLU A 30 -16.02 -6.30 24.21
C GLU A 30 -14.83 -5.50 23.66
N ARG A 31 -14.20 -4.68 24.50
CA ARG A 31 -13.01 -3.92 24.11
C ARG A 31 -11.86 -4.85 23.76
N ARG A 32 -11.59 -5.89 24.57
CA ARG A 32 -10.54 -6.88 24.30
C ARG A 32 -10.77 -7.58 22.97
N GLU A 33 -12.02 -7.97 22.69
CA GLU A 33 -12.36 -8.61 21.41
C GLU A 33 -12.18 -7.66 20.22
N ARG A 34 -12.62 -6.41 20.32
CA ARG A 34 -12.43 -5.42 19.26
C ARG A 34 -10.96 -5.14 18.99
N LEU A 35 -10.15 -5.01 20.06
CA LEU A 35 -8.70 -4.86 19.93
C LEU A 35 -8.08 -6.08 19.28
N LYS A 36 -8.47 -7.30 19.68
CA LYS A 36 -8.00 -8.54 19.03
C LYS A 36 -8.28 -8.53 17.52
N ARG A 37 -9.53 -8.26 17.13
CA ARG A 37 -9.92 -8.13 15.71
C ARG A 37 -9.12 -7.04 14.98
N PHE A 38 -8.83 -5.90 15.62
CA PHE A 38 -8.01 -4.84 15.03
C PHE A 38 -6.57 -5.31 14.76
N HIS A 39 -5.93 -5.99 15.72
CA HIS A 39 -4.57 -6.50 15.55
C HIS A 39 -4.51 -7.57 14.47
N GLU A 40 -5.46 -8.51 14.44
CA GLU A 40 -5.58 -9.53 13.39
C GLU A 40 -5.75 -8.89 12.01
N LYS A 41 -6.68 -7.93 11.87
CA LYS A 41 -6.85 -7.18 10.61
C LYS A 41 -5.60 -6.40 10.23
N ARG A 42 -4.87 -5.83 11.19
CA ARG A 42 -3.63 -5.09 10.95
C ARG A 42 -2.53 -5.99 10.37
N LYS A 43 -2.37 -7.21 10.90
CA LYS A 43 -1.40 -8.20 10.40
C LYS A 43 -1.66 -8.57 8.93
N LEU A 44 -2.92 -8.55 8.51
CA LEU A 44 -3.35 -8.89 7.16
C LEU A 44 -3.46 -7.69 6.20
N ARG A 45 -3.04 -6.49 6.61
CA ARG A 45 -3.11 -5.30 5.74
C ARG A 45 -2.14 -5.45 4.57
N VAL A 46 -2.65 -5.13 3.39
CA VAL A 46 -1.85 -5.07 2.17
C VAL A 46 -1.32 -3.64 2.01
N TYR A 47 0.00 -3.47 2.19
CA TYR A 47 0.68 -2.17 2.07
C TYR A 47 1.26 -1.91 0.69
N HIS A 48 1.54 -2.96 -0.08
CA HIS A 48 1.96 -2.82 -1.45
C HIS A 48 0.78 -2.36 -2.34
N LYS A 49 1.09 -1.69 -3.45
CA LYS A 49 0.07 -1.29 -4.41
C LYS A 49 -0.57 -2.54 -5.00
N ARG A 50 -1.89 -2.66 -4.89
CA ARG A 50 -2.69 -3.74 -5.48
C ARG A 50 -3.80 -3.15 -6.34
N VAL A 51 -3.92 -3.63 -7.57
CA VAL A 51 -5.01 -3.26 -8.47
C VAL A 51 -6.18 -4.20 -8.16
N LYS A 52 -7.33 -3.65 -7.76
CA LYS A 52 -8.54 -4.45 -7.47
C LYS A 52 -9.52 -4.50 -8.65
N TYR A 53 -9.55 -3.44 -9.46
CA TYR A 53 -10.50 -3.27 -10.54
C TYR A 53 -9.75 -3.06 -11.86
N ASP A 54 -9.46 -4.17 -12.55
CA ASP A 54 -8.65 -4.14 -13.76
C ASP A 54 -9.32 -3.37 -14.90
N CYS A 55 -10.65 -3.44 -14.98
CA CYS A 55 -11.43 -2.65 -15.94
C CYS A 55 -11.18 -1.14 -15.78
N ARG A 56 -11.17 -0.63 -14.54
CA ARG A 56 -10.90 0.79 -14.27
C ARG A 56 -9.44 1.16 -14.54
N LYS A 57 -8.49 0.26 -14.29
CA LYS A 57 -7.07 0.48 -14.63
C LYS A 57 -6.88 0.59 -16.14
N ARG A 58 -7.44 -0.34 -16.91
CA ARG A 58 -7.42 -0.29 -18.38
C ARG A 58 -8.00 1.01 -18.91
N LEU A 59 -9.18 1.40 -18.41
CA LEU A 59 -9.81 2.66 -18.78
C LEU A 59 -8.89 3.87 -18.48
N ALA A 60 -8.35 3.94 -17.26
CA ALA A 60 -7.47 5.03 -16.84
C ALA A 60 -6.13 5.10 -17.62
N ASN A 61 -5.67 3.98 -18.17
CA ASN A 61 -4.48 3.91 -19.02
C ASN A 61 -4.78 4.40 -20.45
N SER A 62 -5.99 4.12 -20.97
CA SER A 62 -6.39 4.58 -22.31
C SER A 62 -6.86 6.04 -22.37
N CYS A 63 -7.27 6.62 -21.23
CA CYS A 63 -7.73 8.00 -21.19
C CYS A 63 -6.59 9.00 -21.50
N PRO A 64 -6.79 10.02 -22.36
CA PRO A 64 -5.75 10.99 -22.70
C PRO A 64 -5.28 11.83 -21.51
N ARG A 65 -3.97 12.09 -21.42
CA ARG A 65 -3.36 12.88 -20.33
C ARG A 65 -2.41 13.96 -20.84
N VAL A 66 -2.44 15.13 -20.22
CA VAL A 66 -1.44 16.21 -20.41
C VAL A 66 -0.89 16.58 -19.03
N LYS A 67 0.43 16.52 -18.87
CA LYS A 67 1.12 16.76 -17.58
C LYS A 67 0.52 15.94 -16.41
N GLY A 68 0.11 14.69 -16.68
CA GLY A 68 -0.46 13.75 -15.71
C GLY A 68 -1.97 13.89 -15.44
N ARG A 69 -2.62 14.95 -15.93
CA ARG A 69 -4.07 15.20 -15.76
C ARG A 69 -4.85 14.65 -16.93
N PHE A 70 -6.03 14.09 -16.68
CA PHE A 70 -6.96 13.73 -17.75
C PHE A 70 -7.50 14.98 -18.42
N VAL A 71 -7.60 14.95 -19.75
CA VAL A 71 -8.11 16.06 -20.56
C VAL A 71 -9.14 15.55 -21.58
N ARG A 72 -9.92 16.47 -22.15
CA ARG A 72 -10.81 16.12 -23.26
C ARG A 72 -9.98 15.81 -24.50
N LYS A 73 -10.54 15.01 -25.41
CA LYS A 73 -9.84 14.61 -26.64
C LYS A 73 -9.41 15.81 -27.49
N THR A 74 -10.24 16.85 -27.57
CA THR A 74 -9.94 18.09 -28.31
C THR A 74 -8.72 18.83 -27.75
N GLU A 75 -8.67 19.00 -26.43
CA GLU A 75 -7.56 19.63 -25.72
C GLU A 75 -6.27 18.80 -25.80
N PHE A 76 -6.38 17.47 -25.79
CA PHE A 76 -5.25 16.57 -25.95
C PHE A 76 -4.55 16.73 -27.32
N LEU A 77 -5.32 16.92 -28.39
CA LEU A 77 -4.79 17.12 -29.73
C LEU A 77 -4.00 18.44 -29.81
N GLN A 78 -4.57 19.53 -29.28
CA GLN A 78 -3.91 20.85 -29.21
C GLN A 78 -2.63 20.81 -28.36
N ALA A 79 -2.67 20.10 -27.23
CA ALA A 79 -1.49 19.92 -26.37
C ALA A 79 -0.40 19.06 -27.03
N LYS A 80 -0.77 18.13 -27.93
CA LYS A 80 0.18 17.32 -28.69
C LYS A 80 0.92 18.17 -29.73
N GLU A 81 0.20 19.03 -30.45
CA GLU A 81 0.74 19.93 -31.48
C GLU A 81 1.73 20.96 -30.89
N SER A 82 1.45 21.47 -29.69
CA SER A 82 2.35 22.39 -28.99
C SER A 82 3.60 21.73 -28.38
N SER A 83 3.64 20.40 -28.29
CA SER A 83 4.78 19.66 -27.72
C SER A 83 5.82 19.19 -28.76
N SER A 84 5.51 19.27 -30.05
CA SER A 84 6.38 18.78 -31.13
C SER A 84 7.41 19.81 -31.65
N THR A 85 7.51 21.01 -31.05
CA THR A 85 8.41 22.09 -31.52
C THR A 85 9.68 22.31 -30.69
N SER A 86 10.05 21.40 -29.79
CA SER A 86 11.38 21.44 -29.16
C SER A 86 12.01 20.07 -28.93
N SER A 87 12.79 19.60 -29.91
CA SER A 87 13.98 18.79 -29.66
C SER A 87 15.00 19.01 -30.79
N PRO A 88 16.28 19.34 -30.47
CA PRO A 88 17.33 19.54 -31.45
C PRO A 88 17.81 18.21 -32.04
N ALA A 89 18.16 18.24 -33.31
CA ALA A 89 18.72 17.13 -34.07
C ALA A 89 20.01 16.59 -33.42
N THR A 90 20.10 15.28 -33.25
CA THR A 90 21.37 14.54 -33.29
C THR A 90 21.16 13.35 -34.22
N SER A 91 21.65 13.54 -35.44
CA SER A 91 21.86 12.51 -36.44
C SER A 91 23.18 11.81 -36.15
N GLU A 92 23.19 10.49 -36.00
CA GLU A 92 24.37 9.69 -36.32
C GLU A 92 23.93 8.29 -36.80
N SER A 93 24.47 7.92 -37.96
CA SER A 93 24.23 6.67 -38.69
C SER A 93 25.35 5.65 -38.42
N THR A 94 25.09 4.39 -38.81
CA THR A 94 25.98 3.21 -38.87
C THR A 94 26.08 2.46 -37.52
N SER A 95 26.03 1.13 -37.42
CA SER A 95 26.21 0.03 -38.38
C SER A 95 25.50 -1.21 -37.83
N SER A 96 24.93 -2.03 -38.71
CA SER A 96 24.42 -3.38 -38.44
C SER A 96 25.51 -4.28 -37.87
N THR A 97 25.19 -5.13 -36.89
CA THR A 97 25.70 -6.51 -36.77
C THR A 97 24.73 -7.31 -35.89
N GLU A 98 24.45 -8.54 -36.35
CA GLU A 98 23.45 -9.47 -35.85
C GLU A 98 23.80 -10.16 -34.51
N ASP A 99 22.83 -10.94 -34.04
CA ASP A 99 22.93 -12.07 -33.09
C ASP A 99 23.34 -11.80 -31.63
N CYS A 100 22.42 -12.09 -30.70
CA CYS A 100 22.48 -13.36 -29.97
C CYS A 100 21.21 -13.55 -29.11
N LEU A 101 20.59 -14.73 -29.24
CA LEU A 101 19.62 -15.29 -28.29
C LEU A 101 20.12 -15.16 -26.84
N HIS A 102 19.20 -15.00 -25.88
CA HIS A 102 19.05 -15.83 -24.67
C HIS A 102 17.68 -15.51 -24.05
#